data_AF-A0A920BI01-F1
#
_entry.id   AF-A0A920BI01-F1
#
_cell.length_a   1.000
_cell.length_b   1.000
_cell.length_c   1.000
_cell.angle_alpha   90.00
_cell.angle_beta   90.00
_cell.angle_gamma   90.00
#
_symmetry.space_group_name_H-M   'P 1'
#
loop_
_entity.id
_entity.type
_entity.pdbx_description
1 polymer ?
#
loop_
_entity_poly.entity_id
_entity_poly.type
_entity_poly.pdbx_seq_one_letter_code
_entity_poly.pdbx_strand_id
1 'polypeptide(L)'
;MTLPSFSIEDDPGPNFAALIKEYGIEPLKLQNPVDNLAHGTTCVAIRFKDGVILAGDRRATSGHHISHRTLDKVFSLIPTLELLFLEPQGLQ
;
A
#
# COMPACT_ATOMS: atom_id res chain seq x y z
N MET A 1 10.01 -21.49 -12.13
CA MET A 1 9.86 -21.47 -10.66
C MET A 1 8.66 -22.33 -10.32
N THR A 2 8.81 -23.33 -9.47
CA THR A 2 7.71 -24.17 -8.97
C THR A 2 7.05 -23.47 -7.79
N LEU A 3 5.72 -23.40 -7.79
CA LEU A 3 4.96 -22.89 -6.66
C LEU A 3 5.09 -23.86 -5.47
N PRO A 4 5.18 -23.36 -4.23
CA PRO A 4 5.17 -24.22 -3.04
C PRO A 4 3.85 -24.99 -2.96
N SER A 5 3.93 -26.28 -2.64
CA SER A 5 2.77 -27.16 -2.41
C SER A 5 2.66 -27.49 -0.94
N PHE A 6 1.45 -27.41 -0.39
CA PHE A 6 1.15 -27.70 1.00
C PHE A 6 0.25 -28.94 1.12
N SER A 7 0.51 -29.76 2.14
CA SER A 7 -0.42 -30.80 2.59
C SER A 7 -1.59 -30.15 3.33
N ILE A 8 -2.70 -30.87 3.53
CA ILE A 8 -3.86 -30.32 4.26
C ILE A 8 -3.49 -29.94 5.71
N GLU A 9 -2.61 -30.71 6.33
CA GLU A 9 -2.08 -30.49 7.67
C GLU A 9 -1.11 -29.30 7.79
N ASP A 10 -0.44 -28.93 6.70
CA ASP A 10 0.61 -27.90 6.67
C ASP A 10 0.17 -26.64 5.89
N ASP A 11 -1.13 -26.51 5.59
CA ASP A 11 -1.66 -25.36 4.85
C ASP A 11 -1.58 -24.09 5.72
N PRO A 12 -0.82 -23.05 5.31
CA PRO A 12 -0.71 -21.78 6.05
C PRO A 12 -2.03 -20.99 6.08
N GLY A 13 -3.03 -21.40 5.31
CA GLY A 13 -4.31 -20.73 5.21
C GLY A 13 -4.21 -19.35 4.53
N PRO A 14 -5.20 -18.47 4.71
CA PRO A 14 -5.31 -17.22 3.93
C PRO A 14 -4.37 -16.10 4.41
N ASN A 15 -3.47 -16.34 5.37
CA ASN A 15 -2.61 -15.32 5.95
C ASN A 15 -1.23 -15.25 5.29
N PHE A 16 -1.17 -14.54 4.16
CA PHE A 16 0.08 -14.36 3.41
C PHE A 16 1.22 -13.73 4.22
N ALA A 17 0.93 -12.83 5.16
CA ALA A 17 1.95 -12.20 5.99
C ALA A 17 2.60 -13.19 6.97
N ALA A 18 1.81 -14.11 7.53
CA ALA A 18 2.32 -15.19 8.36
C ALA A 18 3.19 -16.16 7.54
N LEU A 19 2.75 -16.49 6.32
CA LEU A 19 3.49 -17.36 5.40
C LEU A 19 4.89 -16.80 5.06
N ILE A 20 4.97 -15.53 4.67
CA ILE A 20 6.25 -14.86 4.38
C ILE A 20 7.20 -14.95 5.58
N LYS A 21 6.68 -14.70 6.78
CA LYS A 21 7.45 -14.74 8.02
C LYS A 21 7.97 -16.15 8.34
N GLU A 22 7.14 -17.17 8.13
CA GLU A 22 7.51 -18.57 8.34
C GLU A 22 8.65 -19.02 7.43
N TYR A 23 8.65 -18.58 6.18
CA TYR A 23 9.71 -18.86 5.22
C TYR A 23 10.97 -17.98 5.41
N GLY A 24 11.02 -17.17 6.48
CA GLY A 24 12.16 -16.31 6.79
C GLY A 24 12.37 -15.20 5.75
N ILE A 25 11.34 -14.87 4.97
CA ILE A 25 11.39 -13.77 4.01
C ILE A 25 11.15 -12.48 4.80
N GLU A 26 12.23 -11.76 5.09
CA GLU A 26 12.11 -10.45 5.73
C GLU A 26 11.50 -9.42 4.75
N PRO A 27 10.48 -8.66 5.16
CA PRO A 27 9.99 -7.55 4.36
C PRO A 27 11.13 -6.59 4.03
N LEU A 28 11.13 -6.03 2.82
CA LEU A 28 12.10 -5.01 2.41
C LEU A 28 12.09 -3.86 3.43
N LYS A 29 13.12 -3.77 4.26
CA LYS A 29 13.34 -2.63 5.13
C LYS A 29 13.86 -1.49 4.26
N LEU A 30 13.13 -0.40 4.21
CA LEU A 30 13.59 0.84 3.60
C LEU A 30 14.82 1.32 4.39
N GLN A 31 16.00 1.14 3.81
CA GLN A 31 17.27 1.53 4.45
C GLN A 31 17.47 3.02 4.23
N ASN A 32 17.26 3.77 5.31
CA ASN A 32 17.36 5.23 5.44
C ASN A 32 16.11 6.01 4.97
N PRO A 33 15.56 6.92 5.80
CA PRO A 33 14.64 7.92 5.31
C PRO A 33 15.39 8.77 4.29
N VAL A 34 14.91 8.77 3.05
CA VAL A 34 15.42 9.67 2.02
C VAL A 34 14.91 11.06 2.36
N ASP A 35 15.82 11.99 2.69
CA ASP A 35 15.46 13.40 2.86
C ASP A 35 14.78 13.93 1.59
N ASN A 36 13.72 14.73 1.74
CA ASN A 36 12.88 15.24 0.64
C ASN A 36 12.09 14.19 -0.17
N LEU A 37 11.72 13.06 0.45
CA LEU A 37 10.75 12.15 -0.15
C LEU A 37 9.47 12.89 -0.57
N ALA A 38 8.87 12.50 -1.70
CA ALA A 38 7.59 13.07 -2.09
C ALA A 38 6.53 12.75 -1.02
N HIS A 39 5.87 13.78 -0.50
CA HIS A 39 4.89 13.71 0.59
C HIS A 39 3.76 14.72 0.37
N GLY A 40 2.79 14.75 1.28
CA GLY A 40 1.65 15.65 1.20
C GLY A 40 0.49 15.00 0.48
N THR A 41 -0.42 14.46 1.27
CA THR A 41 -1.64 13.82 0.81
C THR A 41 -2.80 14.31 1.66
N THR A 42 -3.86 14.80 1.02
CA THR A 42 -5.15 15.04 1.68
C THR A 42 -6.12 13.99 1.23
N CYS A 43 -6.66 13.23 2.17
CA CYS A 43 -7.65 12.20 1.89
C CYS A 43 -8.89 12.41 2.75
N VAL A 44 -10.03 12.04 2.17
CA VAL A 44 -11.33 12.12 2.81
C VAL A 44 -12.08 10.83 2.57
N ALA A 45 -12.85 10.41 3.57
CA ALA A 45 -13.78 9.29 3.47
C ALA A 45 -15.16 9.75 3.96
N ILE A 46 -16.21 9.46 3.19
CA ILE A 46 -17.58 9.82 3.51
C ILE A 46 -18.43 8.55 3.51
N ARG A 47 -19.10 8.27 4.63
CA ARG A 47 -20.08 7.19 4.74
C ARG A 47 -21.46 7.68 4.30
N PHE A 48 -22.17 6.83 3.56
CA PHE A 48 -23.58 7.01 3.20
C PHE A 48 -24.33 5.70 3.44
N LYS A 49 -25.64 5.69 3.14
CA LYS A 49 -26.53 4.56 3.45
C LYS A 49 -26.01 3.23 2.90
N ASP A 50 -25.51 3.24 1.66
CA ASP A 50 -25.18 2.03 0.91
C ASP A 50 -23.66 1.80 0.75
N GLY A 51 -22.81 2.56 1.46
CA GLY A 51 -21.36 2.37 1.38
C GLY A 51 -20.51 3.53 1.89
N VAL A 52 -19.29 3.58 1.36
CA VAL A 52 -18.27 4.59 1.66
C VAL A 52 -17.68 5.10 0.34
N ILE A 53 -17.45 6.40 0.25
CA ILE A 53 -16.66 7.02 -0.82
C ILE A 53 -15.31 7.38 -0.23
N LEU A 54 -14.23 7.02 -0.91
CA LEU A 54 -12.86 7.41 -0.60
C LEU A 54 -12.33 8.34 -1.70
N ALA A 55 -11.69 9.43 -1.32
CA ALA A 55 -11.02 10.32 -2.26
C ALA A 55 -9.66 10.78 -1.72
N GLY A 56 -8.68 10.89 -2.60
CA GLY A 56 -7.35 11.43 -2.30
C GLY A 56 -6.95 12.48 -3.31
N ASP A 57 -6.21 13.50 -2.86
CA ASP A 57 -5.57 14.44 -3.77
C ASP A 57 -4.44 13.76 -4.57
N ARG A 58 -4.13 14.29 -5.75
CA ARG A 58 -3.17 13.66 -6.68
C ARG A 58 -1.76 14.25 -6.63
N ARG A 59 -1.58 15.29 -5.81
CA ARG A 59 -0.32 16.04 -5.72
C ARG A 59 0.60 15.36 -4.72
N ALA A 60 1.91 15.37 -4.98
CA ALA A 60 2.94 15.15 -3.97
C ALA A 60 4.05 16.19 -4.11
N THR A 61 4.65 16.55 -3.00
CA THR A 61 5.65 17.61 -2.86
C THR A 61 6.89 17.10 -2.15
N SER A 62 8.07 17.57 -2.55
CA SER A 62 9.34 17.36 -1.86
C SER A 62 9.82 18.72 -1.38
N GLY A 63 9.61 19.02 -0.09
CA GLY A 63 9.76 20.40 0.42
C GLY A 63 8.79 21.36 -0.29
N HIS A 64 9.32 22.42 -0.92
CA HIS A 64 8.52 23.41 -1.65
C HIS A 64 8.26 23.06 -3.12
N HIS A 65 8.84 21.97 -3.62
CA HIS A 65 8.73 21.56 -5.02
C HIS A 65 7.57 20.58 -5.20
N ILE A 66 6.78 20.74 -6.28
CA ILE A 66 5.75 19.76 -6.65
C ILE A 66 6.42 18.64 -7.46
N SER A 67 6.65 17.50 -6.83
CA SER A 67 7.31 16.35 -7.44
C SER A 67 6.36 15.59 -8.37
N HIS A 68 5.08 15.48 -8.00
CA HIS A 68 4.05 14.86 -8.83
C HIS A 68 2.70 15.57 -8.74
N ARG A 69 1.90 15.47 -9.80
CA ARG A 69 0.56 16.08 -9.91
C ARG A 69 -0.57 15.08 -10.18
N THR A 70 -0.23 13.86 -10.54
CA THR A 70 -1.17 12.86 -11.06
C THR A 70 -0.98 11.51 -10.38
N LEU A 71 -0.54 11.49 -9.12
CA LEU A 71 -0.46 10.26 -8.36
C LEU A 71 -1.86 9.74 -8.05
N ASP A 72 -2.01 8.44 -8.20
CA ASP A 72 -3.20 7.73 -7.74
C ASP A 72 -2.92 7.21 -6.34
N LYS A 73 -3.82 7.50 -5.39
CA LYS A 73 -3.64 7.18 -3.96
C LYS A 73 -4.75 6.29 -3.41
N VAL A 74 -5.78 6.06 -4.23
CA VAL A 74 -6.93 5.23 -3.94
C VAL A 74 -6.84 4.02 -4.86
N PHE A 75 -6.74 2.83 -4.28
CA PHE A 75 -6.59 1.59 -5.03
C PHE A 75 -7.72 0.63 -4.67
N SER A 76 -8.34 0.05 -5.68
CA SER A 76 -9.33 -1.01 -5.50
C SER A 76 -8.60 -2.30 -5.12
N LEU A 77 -8.79 -2.77 -3.88
CA LEU A 77 -8.14 -3.99 -3.38
C LEU A 77 -9.00 -5.22 -3.70
N ILE A 78 -10.29 -5.12 -3.37
CA ILE A 78 -11.34 -6.09 -3.68
C ILE A 78 -12.62 -5.29 -4.01
N PRO A 79 -13.67 -5.89 -4.61
CA PRO A 79 -14.79 -5.14 -5.20
C PRO A 79 -15.52 -4.15 -4.27
N THR A 80 -15.41 -4.33 -2.95
CA THR A 80 -16.07 -3.50 -1.94
C THR A 80 -15.10 -2.72 -1.04
N LEU A 81 -13.79 -2.93 -1.19
CA LEU A 81 -12.79 -2.31 -0.33
C LEU A 81 -11.75 -1.57 -1.17
N GLU A 82 -11.76 -0.26 -0.99
CA GLU A 82 -10.69 0.61 -1.48
C GLU A 82 -9.71 0.88 -0.36
N LEU A 83 -8.42 0.82 -0.69
CA LEU A 83 -7.33 1.09 0.23
C LEU A 83 -6.69 2.43 -0.12
N LEU A 84 -6.48 3.24 0.91
CA LEU A 84 -5.77 4.49 0.80
C LEU A 84 -4.30 4.30 1.16
N PHE A 85 -3.41 4.61 0.22
CA PHE A 85 -1.99 4.63 0.50
C PHE A 85 -1.54 6.07 0.78
N LEU A 86 -1.04 6.31 1.99
CA LEU A 86 -0.32 7.53 2.34
C LEU A 86 1.16 7.28 2.00
N GLU A 87 1.60 7.76 0.83
CA GLU A 87 2.91 7.38 0.27
C GLU A 87 4.12 7.60 1.18
N PRO A 88 5.09 6.68 1.05
CA PRO A 88 6.47 7.03 0.82
C PRO A 88 6.96 6.36 -0.48
N GLN A 89 7.26 7.13 -1.53
CA GLN A 89 7.92 6.57 -2.72
C GLN A 89 9.29 7.18 -2.95
N GLY A 90 10.29 6.37 -2.60
CA GLY A 90 11.68 6.51 -2.99
C GLY A 90 12.06 5.21 -3.67
N LEU A 91 11.63 5.04 -4.91
CA LEU A 91 12.24 4.12 -5.87
C LEU A 91 11.95 4.64 -7.27
N GLN A 92 12.93 5.34 -7.84
CA GLN A 92 13.17 5.29 -9.28
C GLN A 92 13.95 4.01 -9.59
#